data_AF-A0A5C9BD91-F1
#
_entry.id   AF-A0A5C9BD91-F1
#
_cell.length_a   1.000
_cell.length_b   1.000
_cell.length_c   1.000
_cell.angle_alpha   90.00
_cell.angle_beta   90.00
_cell.angle_gamma   90.00
#
_symmetry.space_group_name_H-M   'P 1'
#
loop_
_entity.id
_entity.type
_entity.pdbx_description
1 polymer ?
#
loop_
_entity_poly.entity_id
_entity_poly.type
_entity_poly.pdbx_seq_one_letter_code
_entity_poly.pdbx_strand_id
1 'polypeptide(L)'
;MLAFFPGQGLAPIYDMLPMGYAPQPGGEVPPHEYRPPLPLPVDATAWRKAGEAALAYWRRCAEDPLISEEFRAICAANHGTLRRVLD
;
A
#
# COMPACT_ATOMS: atom_id res chain seq x y z
N MET A 1 -10.67 13.42 -22.09
CA MET A 1 -11.64 12.67 -22.92
C MET A 1 -11.69 11.26 -22.31
N LEU A 2 -12.78 10.70 -21.76
CA LEU A 2 -14.24 10.88 -21.77
C LEU A 2 -14.76 10.86 -20.30
N ALA A 3 -15.61 11.79 -19.86
CA ALA A 3 -17.09 11.88 -19.95
C ALA A 3 -17.81 11.36 -18.69
N PHE A 4 -18.56 12.27 -18.06
CA PHE A 4 -19.39 12.14 -16.88
C PHE A 4 -20.73 11.46 -17.23
N PHE A 5 -21.17 10.50 -16.41
CA PHE A 5 -22.50 9.90 -16.50
C PHE A 5 -23.36 10.37 -15.31
N PRO A 6 -24.47 11.09 -15.54
CA PRO A 6 -25.35 11.54 -14.47
C PRO A 6 -26.27 10.39 -14.04
N GLY A 7 -25.95 9.82 -12.89
CA GLY A 7 -26.79 8.89 -12.14
C GLY A 7 -26.04 8.59 -10.85
N GLN A 8 -26.72 8.60 -9.69
CA GLN A 8 -26.11 8.30 -8.39
C GLN A 8 -25.66 6.82 -8.30
N GLY A 9 -24.66 6.44 -9.10
CA GLY A 9 -23.82 5.26 -8.88
C GLY A 9 -22.55 5.69 -8.16
N LEU A 10 -22.01 4.79 -7.34
CA LEU A 10 -20.72 4.96 -6.66
C LEU A 10 -19.73 5.65 -7.59
N ALA A 11 -19.09 6.71 -7.10
CA ALA A 11 -18.01 7.38 -7.83
C ALA A 11 -17.04 6.30 -8.33
N PRO A 12 -16.55 6.35 -9.57
CA PRO A 12 -15.52 5.46 -10.04
C PRO A 12 -14.21 5.84 -9.35
N ILE A 13 -14.13 5.51 -8.06
CA ILE A 13 -12.86 5.35 -7.37
C ILE A 13 -12.29 4.08 -7.98
N TYR A 14 -11.74 4.23 -9.19
CA TYR A 14 -10.74 3.32 -9.67
C TYR A 14 -9.63 3.31 -8.63
N ASP A 15 -9.08 2.12 -8.41
CA ASP A 15 -7.93 1.84 -7.56
C ASP A 15 -6.70 2.62 -8.07
N MET A 16 -6.72 3.94 -7.89
CA MET A 16 -5.58 4.83 -8.11
C MET A 16 -4.65 4.75 -6.90
N LEU A 17 -4.55 3.55 -6.29
CA LEU A 17 -3.51 3.28 -5.34
C LEU A 17 -2.21 3.08 -6.12
N PRO A 18 -1.07 3.51 -5.57
CA PRO A 18 0.21 3.24 -6.18
C PRO A 18 0.41 1.73 -6.29
N MET A 19 0.33 1.22 -7.52
CA MET A 19 0.52 -0.19 -7.89
C MET A 19 2.02 -0.57 -7.86
N GLY A 20 2.71 -0.28 -6.76
CA GLY A 20 4.17 -0.38 -6.66
C GLY A 20 4.73 -1.78 -6.94
N TYR A 21 3.92 -2.82 -6.70
CA TYR A 21 4.26 -4.23 -6.94
C TYR A 21 3.60 -4.83 -8.18
N ALA A 22 2.88 -4.04 -8.98
CA ALA A 22 2.25 -4.56 -10.18
C ALA A 22 3.28 -4.83 -11.28
N PRO A 23 3.06 -5.88 -12.10
CA PRO A 23 3.79 -6.04 -13.34
C PRO A 23 3.65 -4.82 -14.24
N GLN A 24 4.75 -4.47 -14.92
CA GLN A 24 4.74 -3.50 -16.01
C GLN A 24 3.95 -4.04 -17.21
N PRO A 25 3.59 -3.20 -18.20
CA PRO A 25 2.88 -3.64 -19.41
C PRO A 25 3.53 -4.81 -20.16
N GLY A 26 4.85 -5.02 -19.99
CA GLY A 26 5.61 -6.15 -20.54
C GLY A 26 5.67 -7.40 -19.65
N GLY A 27 5.01 -7.42 -18.49
CA GLY A 27 5.00 -8.55 -17.55
C GLY A 27 6.17 -8.57 -16.56
N GLU A 28 7.15 -7.67 -16.70
CA GLU A 28 8.27 -7.53 -15.77
C GLU A 28 7.80 -6.98 -14.41
N VAL A 29 8.29 -7.55 -13.32
CA VAL A 29 8.08 -7.04 -11.96
C VAL A 29 9.40 -6.45 -11.47
N PRO A 30 9.65 -5.14 -11.64
CA PRO A 30 10.89 -4.54 -11.18
C PRO A 30 10.97 -4.61 -9.65
N PRO A 31 12.18 -4.72 -9.08
CA PRO A 31 12.36 -4.59 -7.65
C PRO A 31 11.75 -3.27 -7.16
N HIS A 32 10.82 -3.37 -6.20
CA HIS A 32 10.18 -2.22 -5.59
C HIS A 32 10.71 -2.04 -4.18
N GLU A 33 11.25 -0.86 -3.89
CA GLU A 33 11.69 -0.50 -2.55
C GLU A 33 10.61 0.30 -1.83
N TYR A 34 10.03 -0.29 -0.78
CA TYR A 34 9.02 0.38 0.02
C TYR A 34 9.65 1.44 0.94
N ARG A 35 9.30 2.72 0.70
CA ARG A 35 9.78 3.87 1.46
C ARG A 35 8.58 4.67 2.01
N PRO A 36 8.14 4.42 3.25
CA PRO A 36 7.10 5.23 3.88
C PRO A 36 7.51 6.72 3.91
N PRO A 37 6.64 7.64 3.48
CA PRO A 37 6.95 9.06 3.56
C PRO A 37 7.00 9.50 5.03
N LEU A 38 7.92 10.42 5.35
CA LEU A 38 7.96 11.05 6.66
C LEU A 38 6.80 12.06 6.80
N PRO A 39 6.18 12.17 7.98
CA PRO A 39 5.08 13.10 8.19
C PRO A 39 5.54 14.55 8.15
N LEU A 40 4.68 15.43 7.65
CA LEU A 40 4.75 16.85 8.02
C LEU A 40 4.30 17.01 9.48
N PRO A 41 4.80 18.01 10.23
CA PRO A 41 4.43 18.20 11.64
C PRO A 41 2.91 18.31 11.87
N VAL A 42 2.20 18.95 10.94
CA VAL A 42 0.74 19.12 11.00
C VAL A 42 -0.04 17.81 10.86
N ASP A 43 0.54 16.82 10.16
CA ASP A 43 -0.11 15.55 9.85
C ASP A 43 0.31 14.41 10.78
N ALA A 44 1.18 14.66 11.77
CA ALA A 44 1.80 13.63 12.59
C ALA A 44 0.78 12.66 13.23
N THR A 45 -0.35 13.17 13.72
CA THR A 45 -1.41 12.36 14.31
C THR A 45 -2.12 11.48 13.27
N ALA A 46 -2.43 12.05 12.10
CA ALA A 46 -3.09 11.31 11.02
C ALA A 46 -2.15 10.25 10.44
N TRP A 47 -0.87 10.61 10.28
CA TRP A 47 0.18 9.73 9.81
C TRP A 47 0.39 8.55 10.76
N ARG A 48 0.43 8.77 12.08
CA ARG A 48 0.56 7.68 13.07
C ARG A 48 -0.62 6.70 12.98
N LYS A 49 -1.86 7.21 12.90
CA LYS A 49 -3.06 6.37 12.74
C LYS A 49 -3.04 5.55 11.46
N ALA A 50 -2.67 6.17 10.34
CA ALA A 50 -2.53 5.48 9.07
C ALA A 50 -1.41 4.43 9.12
N GLY A 51 -0.30 4.75 9.79
CA GLY A 51 0.82 3.85 10.02
C GLY A 51 0.43 2.61 10.82
N GLU A 52 -0.33 2.75 11.91
CA GLU A 52 -0.84 1.63 12.70
C GLU A 52 -1.75 0.70 11.88
N ALA A 53 -2.64 1.26 11.08
CA ALA A 53 -3.49 0.49 10.17
C ALA A 53 -2.66 -0.26 9.11
N ALA A 54 -1.65 0.41 8.54
CA ALA A 54 -0.75 -0.19 7.56
C ALA A 54 0.15 -1.28 8.17
N LEU A 55 0.59 -1.15 9.44
CA LEU A 55 1.27 -2.23 10.16
C LEU A 55 0.37 -3.47 10.29
N ALA A 56 -0.88 -3.30 10.71
CA ALA A 56 -1.82 -4.41 10.82
C ALA A 56 -2.05 -5.09 9.47
N TYR A 57 -2.15 -4.31 8.39
CA TYR A 57 -2.29 -4.81 7.03
C TYR A 57 -1.08 -5.64 6.59
N TRP A 58 0.14 -5.09 6.70
CA TRP A 58 1.35 -5.79 6.28
C TRP A 58 1.56 -7.10 7.04
N ARG A 59 1.31 -7.10 8.36
CA ARG A 59 1.38 -8.34 9.16
C ARG A 59 0.38 -9.37 8.66
N ARG A 60 -0.86 -8.97 8.43
CA ARG A 60 -1.91 -9.88 7.93
C ARG A 60 -1.53 -10.48 6.57
N CYS A 61 -1.02 -9.66 5.64
CA CYS A 61 -0.57 -10.16 4.35
C CYS A 61 0.64 -11.10 4.46
N ALA A 62 1.57 -10.84 5.39
CA ALA A 62 2.72 -11.71 5.63
C ALA A 62 2.33 -13.10 6.20
N GLU A 63 1.14 -13.23 6.78
CA GLU A 63 0.63 -14.46 7.39
C GLU A 63 -0.45 -15.15 6.54
N ASP A 64 -0.93 -14.52 5.45
CA ASP A 64 -2.05 -15.02 4.65
C ASP A 64 -1.62 -16.13 3.68
N PRO A 65 -2.13 -17.37 3.84
CA PRO A 65 -1.74 -18.49 2.98
C PRO A 65 -2.17 -18.35 1.52
N LEU A 66 -3.10 -17.44 1.20
CA LEU A 66 -3.52 -17.17 -0.19
C LEU A 66 -2.50 -16.32 -0.97
N ILE A 67 -1.55 -15.70 -0.27
CA ILE A 67 -0.48 -14.89 -0.85
C ILE A 67 0.75 -15.78 -1.04
N SER A 68 1.49 -15.64 -2.15
CA SER A 68 2.70 -16.44 -2.40
C SER A 68 3.75 -16.24 -1.31
N GLU A 69 4.56 -17.26 -1.06
CA GLU A 69 5.57 -17.24 0.00
C GLU A 69 6.56 -16.08 -0.17
N GLU A 70 7.00 -15.84 -1.41
CA GLU A 70 7.91 -14.76 -1.76
C GLU A 70 7.29 -13.39 -1.46
N PHE A 71 6.00 -13.21 -1.75
CA PHE A 71 5.33 -11.94 -1.49
C PHE A 71 5.04 -11.74 0.00
N ARG A 72 4.76 -12.82 0.75
CA ARG A 72 4.67 -12.75 2.22
C ARG A 72 5.98 -12.27 2.85
N ALA A 73 7.13 -12.69 2.33
CA ALA A 73 8.44 -12.21 2.77
C ALA A 73 8.62 -10.70 2.54
N ILE A 74 8.16 -10.19 1.39
CA ILE A 74 8.13 -8.75 1.09
C ILE A 74 7.23 -8.00 2.08
N CYS A 75 6.03 -8.52 2.36
CA CYS A 75 5.12 -7.93 3.36
C CYS A 75 5.76 -7.86 4.76
N ALA A 76 6.44 -8.92 5.19
CA ALA A 76 7.15 -8.95 6.47
C ALA A 76 8.28 -7.92 6.54
N ALA A 77 9.03 -7.75 5.45
CA ALA A 77 10.07 -6.72 5.35
C ALA A 77 9.47 -5.30 5.42
N ASN A 78 8.37 -5.04 4.70
CA ASN A 78 7.67 -3.75 4.72
C ASN A 78 7.12 -3.42 6.10
N HIS A 79 6.54 -4.40 6.80
CA HIS A 79 6.11 -4.26 8.19
C HIS A 79 7.27 -3.82 9.09
N GLY A 80 8.43 -4.48 8.95
CA GLY A 80 9.64 -4.13 9.70
C GLY A 80 10.19 -2.75 9.38
N THR A 81 10.10 -2.30 8.13
CA THR A 81 10.47 -0.94 7.72
C THR A 81 9.53 0.10 8.31
N LEU A 82 8.22 -0.07 8.18
CA LEU A 82 7.25 0.89 8.69
C LEU A 82 7.30 1.00 10.22
N ARG A 83 7.47 -0.12 10.93
CA ARG A 83 7.58 -0.13 12.39
C ARG A 83 8.73 0.75 12.89
N ARG A 84 9.91 0.64 12.25
CA ARG A 84 11.09 1.47 12.57
C ARG A 84 10.88 2.96 12.33
N VAL A 85 9.95 3.35 11.45
CA VAL A 85 9.65 4.76 11.18
C VAL A 85 8.60 5.31 12.16
N LEU A 86 7.74 4.44 12.71
CA LEU A 86 6.67 4.81 13.65
C LEU A 86 7.12 4.89 15.11
N ASP A 87 8.16 4.12 15.48
CA ASP A 87 8.84 4.17 16.78
C ASP A 87 9.56 5.52 16.97
#